data_AF-A0A800FZB3-F1
#
_entry.id   AF-A0A800FZB3-F1
#
_cell.length_a   1.000
_cell.length_b   1.000
_cell.length_c   1.000
_cell.angle_alpha   90.00
_cell.angle_beta   90.00
_cell.angle_gamma   90.00
#
_symmetry.space_group_name_H-M   'P 1'
#
loop_
_entity.id
_entity.type
_entity.pdbx_description
1 polymer ?
#
loop_
_entity_poly.entity_id
_entity_poly.type
_entity_poly.pdbx_seq_one_letter_code
_entity_poly.pdbx_strand_id
1 'polypeptide(L)'
;MDTAGTYYDGTPLNTPMDLNEAIIKRPLPIMRSFTANLLAYAMGRRIEYFDQPTVRKIVKEAGANDYRMSSFILGVVRSGPFQMMQVPTSVAEMNEGA
;
A
#
# COMPACT_ATOMS: atom_id res chain seq x y z
N MET A 1 -23.66 -26.34 3.92
CA MET A 1 -22.87 -25.20 4.43
C MET A 1 -23.70 -23.97 4.12
N ASP A 2 -24.16 -23.24 5.13
CA ASP A 2 -24.79 -21.93 4.93
C ASP A 2 -23.65 -20.90 4.85
N THR A 3 -23.50 -20.29 3.68
CA THR A 3 -22.47 -19.27 3.41
C THR A 3 -23.05 -17.86 3.42
N ALA A 4 -24.33 -17.71 3.78
CA ALA A 4 -24.99 -16.42 3.81
C ALA A 4 -24.50 -15.57 5.00
N GLY A 5 -24.28 -14.29 4.74
CA GLY A 5 -23.83 -13.32 5.74
C GLY A 5 -24.21 -11.90 5.35
N THR A 6 -23.75 -10.94 6.15
CA THR A 6 -23.98 -9.52 5.90
C THR A 6 -22.66 -8.77 6.05
N TYR A 7 -22.29 -7.98 5.04
CA TYR A 7 -21.12 -7.13 5.10
C TYR A 7 -21.32 -6.02 6.16
N TYR A 8 -20.25 -5.40 6.65
CA TYR A 8 -20.34 -4.43 7.76
C TYR A 8 -21.22 -3.20 7.46
N ASP A 9 -21.54 -2.98 6.19
CA ASP A 9 -22.39 -1.89 5.70
C ASP A 9 -23.87 -2.30 5.48
N GLY A 10 -24.23 -3.55 5.79
CA GLY A 10 -25.56 -4.10 5.58
C GLY A 10 -25.76 -4.85 4.25
N THR A 11 -24.75 -4.92 3.37
CA THR A 11 -24.87 -5.64 2.09
C THR A 11 -25.03 -7.15 2.33
N PRO A 12 -26.12 -7.80 1.86
CA PRO A 12 -26.27 -9.25 1.98
C PRO A 12 -25.25 -9.96 1.09
N LEU A 13 -24.61 -10.99 1.63
CA LEU A 13 -23.61 -11.83 0.96
C LEU A 13 -24.14 -13.26 0.95
N ASN A 14 -24.64 -13.73 -0.18
CA ASN A 14 -25.17 -15.09 -0.33
C ASN A 14 -24.13 -16.03 -0.95
N THR A 15 -23.20 -15.47 -1.72
CA THR A 15 -22.13 -16.21 -2.41
C THR A 15 -20.74 -15.60 -2.15
N PRO A 16 -19.65 -16.35 -2.37
CA PRO A 16 -18.30 -15.79 -2.37
C PRO A 16 -18.09 -14.68 -3.41
N MET A 17 -18.85 -14.67 -4.52
CA MET A 17 -18.77 -13.61 -5.52
C MET A 17 -19.32 -12.29 -4.98
N ASP A 18 -20.39 -12.34 -4.19
CA ASP A 18 -21.01 -11.16 -3.58
C ASP A 18 -20.01 -10.41 -2.69
N LEU A 19 -19.12 -11.16 -2.02
CA LEU A 19 -18.05 -10.58 -1.22
C LEU A 19 -17.02 -9.85 -2.09
N ASN A 20 -16.59 -10.45 -3.21
CA ASN A 20 -15.70 -9.78 -4.16
C ASN A 20 -16.32 -8.48 -4.69
N GLU A 21 -17.59 -8.51 -5.06
CA GLU A 21 -18.31 -7.32 -5.54
C GLU A 21 -18.42 -6.23 -4.46
N ALA A 22 -18.76 -6.61 -3.23
CA ALA A 22 -18.85 -5.68 -2.09
C ALA A 22 -17.49 -5.02 -1.80
N ILE A 23 -16.41 -5.79 -1.88
CA ILE A 23 -15.04 -5.34 -1.66
C ILE A 23 -14.59 -4.39 -2.79
N ILE A 24 -14.87 -4.71 -4.06
CA ILE A 24 -14.50 -3.88 -5.22
C ILE A 24 -15.24 -2.53 -5.20
N LYS A 25 -16.50 -2.51 -4.74
CA LYS A 25 -17.28 -1.27 -4.57
C LYS A 25 -16.66 -0.29 -3.56
N ARG A 26 -15.79 -0.78 -2.66
CA ARG A 26 -15.17 0.01 -1.60
C ARG A 26 -13.66 -0.27 -1.54
N PRO A 27 -12.88 0.18 -2.54
CA PRO A 27 -11.48 -0.23 -2.69
C PRO A 27 -10.56 0.35 -1.61
N LEU A 28 -10.99 1.39 -0.89
CA LEU A 28 -10.12 2.18 -0.02
C LEU A 28 -9.36 1.36 1.06
N PRO A 29 -9.98 0.42 1.80
CA PRO A 29 -9.26 -0.41 2.77
C PRO A 29 -8.19 -1.29 2.11
N ILE A 30 -8.49 -1.89 0.94
CA ILE A 30 -7.53 -2.68 0.17
C ILE A 30 -6.39 -1.80 -0.29
N MET A 31 -6.69 -0.65 -0.91
CA MET A 31 -5.67 0.22 -1.46
C MET A 31 -4.74 0.77 -0.37
N ARG A 32 -5.25 1.02 0.83
CA ARG A 32 -4.42 1.35 2.01
C ARG A 32 -3.52 0.20 2.42
N SER A 33 -4.03 -1.02 2.51
CA SER A 33 -3.23 -2.21 2.85
C SER A 33 -2.16 -2.48 1.80
N PHE A 34 -2.53 -2.45 0.52
CA PHE A 34 -1.63 -2.58 -0.62
C PHE A 34 -0.51 -1.52 -0.57
N THR A 35 -0.86 -0.25 -0.39
CA THR A 35 0.10 0.85 -0.33
C THR A 35 1.02 0.75 0.88
N ALA A 36 0.51 0.33 2.04
CA ALA A 36 1.32 0.10 3.23
C ALA A 36 2.35 -1.03 2.99
N ASN A 37 1.94 -2.15 2.41
CA ASN A 37 2.84 -3.25 2.08
C ASN A 37 3.88 -2.85 1.03
N LEU A 38 3.47 -2.08 0.01
CA LEU A 38 4.38 -1.57 -1.02
C LEU A 38 5.43 -0.63 -0.41
N LEU A 39 5.00 0.30 0.46
CA LEU A 39 5.91 1.22 1.14
C LEU A 39 6.83 0.48 2.12
N ALA A 40 6.32 -0.51 2.86
CA ALA A 40 7.13 -1.36 3.73
C ALA A 40 8.25 -2.07 2.95
N TYR A 41 7.88 -2.68 1.82
CA TYR A 41 8.80 -3.35 0.92
C TYR A 41 9.86 -2.38 0.38
N ALA A 42 9.43 -1.21 -0.11
CA ALA A 42 10.33 -0.20 -0.65
C ALA A 42 11.32 0.36 0.39
N MET A 43 10.90 0.45 1.66
CA MET A 43 11.75 0.94 2.75
C MET A 43 12.54 -0.18 3.46
N GLY A 44 12.31 -1.45 3.13
CA GLY A 44 12.94 -2.58 3.83
C GLY A 44 12.61 -2.68 5.33
N ARG A 45 11.52 -2.03 5.78
CA ARG A 45 11.10 -2.02 7.20
C ARG A 45 9.59 -2.10 7.35
N ARG A 46 9.15 -2.44 8.55
CA ARG A 46 7.72 -2.39 8.89
C ARG A 46 7.19 -0.96 8.86
N ILE A 47 5.91 -0.83 8.52
CA ILE A 47 5.16 0.43 8.57
C ILE A 47 4.81 0.74 10.02
N GLU A 48 5.00 2.00 10.39
CA GLU A 48 4.64 2.54 11.70
C GLU A 48 3.52 3.57 11.60
N TYR A 49 3.02 4.04 12.75
CA TYR A 49 1.92 4.99 12.81
C TYR A 49 2.23 6.29 12.05
N PHE A 50 3.48 6.74 12.06
CA PHE A 50 3.93 7.96 11.40
C PHE A 50 4.03 7.83 9.87
N ASP A 51 4.00 6.61 9.32
CA ASP A 51 3.95 6.39 7.86
C ASP A 51 2.51 6.49 7.31
N GLN A 52 1.50 6.40 8.18
CA GLN A 52 0.10 6.41 7.78
C GLN A 52 -0.34 7.67 7.01
N PRO A 53 0.14 8.89 7.32
CA PRO A 53 -0.07 10.07 6.46
C PRO A 53 0.44 9.86 5.03
N THR A 54 1.62 9.28 4.86
CA THR A 54 2.20 8.98 3.53
C THR A 54 1.34 7.97 2.78
N VAL A 55 0.93 6.89 3.43
CA VAL A 55 0.02 5.87 2.85
C VAL A 55 -1.28 6.52 2.38
N ARG A 56 -1.92 7.35 3.23
CA ARG A 56 -3.17 8.02 2.86
C ARG A 56 -2.99 9.00 1.70
N LYS A 57 -1.87 9.72 1.64
CA LYS A 57 -1.55 10.63 0.53
C LYS A 57 -1.43 9.87 -0.79
N ILE A 58 -0.63 8.80 -0.82
CA ILE A 58 -0.44 7.97 -2.02
C ILE A 58 -1.76 7.38 -2.50
N VAL A 59 -2.58 6.81 -1.59
CA VAL A 59 -3.89 6.24 -1.96
C VAL A 59 -4.83 7.30 -2.52
N LYS A 60 -4.83 8.51 -1.95
CA LYS A 60 -5.64 9.64 -2.45
C LYS A 60 -5.22 10.04 -3.86
N GLU A 61 -3.92 10.18 -4.09
CA GLU A 61 -3.36 10.53 -5.41
C GLU A 61 -3.59 9.43 -6.45
N ALA A 62 -3.44 8.16 -6.06
CA ALA A 62 -3.75 7.02 -6.92
C ALA A 62 -5.25 6.95 -7.25
N GLY A 63 -6.13 7.27 -6.31
CA GLY A 63 -7.58 7.33 -6.53
C GLY A 63 -8.00 8.39 -7.55
N ALA A 64 -7.26 9.50 -7.65
CA ALA A 64 -7.46 10.50 -8.71
C ALA A 64 -6.98 10.04 -10.10
N ASN A 65 -6.27 8.90 -10.17
CA ASN A 65 -5.70 8.32 -11.38
C ASN A 65 -6.20 6.88 -11.59
N ASP A 66 -7.47 6.61 -11.27
CA ASP A 66 -8.14 5.31 -11.44
C ASP A 66 -7.39 4.13 -10.80
N TYR A 67 -6.66 4.38 -9.70
CA TYR A 67 -5.84 3.39 -9.01
C TYR A 67 -4.83 2.68 -9.94
N ARG A 68 -4.31 3.37 -10.96
CA ARG A 68 -3.24 2.82 -11.82
C ARG A 68 -2.02 2.42 -10.97
N MET A 69 -1.49 1.23 -11.23
CA MET A 69 -0.29 0.71 -10.54
C MET A 69 0.88 1.70 -10.57
N SER A 70 1.08 2.38 -11.70
CA SER A 70 2.10 3.41 -11.87
C SER A 70 1.98 4.55 -10.87
N SER A 71 0.76 4.93 -10.48
CA SER A 71 0.51 6.02 -9.52
C SER A 71 0.96 5.65 -8.10
N PHE A 72 0.80 4.38 -7.71
CA PHE A 72 1.30 3.91 -6.42
C PHE A 72 2.83 3.87 -6.39
N ILE A 73 3.46 3.31 -7.44
CA ILE A 73 4.92 3.27 -7.56
C ILE A 73 5.50 4.68 -7.51
N LEU A 74 4.94 5.61 -8.29
CA LEU A 74 5.38 7.00 -8.32
C LEU A 74 5.18 7.69 -6.97
N GLY A 75 4.05 7.44 -6.31
CA GLY A 75 3.76 7.97 -4.98
C GLY A 75 4.77 7.50 -3.93
N VAL A 76 5.18 6.23 -3.97
CA VAL A 76 6.22 5.68 -3.08
C VAL A 76 7.57 6.33 -3.39
N VAL A 77 8.01 6.35 -4.65
CA VAL A 77 9.31 6.93 -5.05
C VAL A 77 9.42 8.42 -4.71
N ARG A 78 8.31 9.17 -4.77
CA ARG A 78 8.25 10.59 -4.41
C ARG A 78 8.01 10.86 -2.93
N SER A 79 7.83 9.82 -2.11
CA SER A 79 7.52 9.98 -0.70
C SER A 79 8.75 10.35 0.13
N GLY A 80 8.54 11.17 1.17
CA GLY A 80 9.59 11.53 2.12
C GLY A 80 10.29 10.31 2.74
N PRO A 81 9.55 9.30 3.25
CA PRO A 81 10.16 8.09 3.81
C PRO A 81 11.08 7.34 2.85
N PHE A 82 10.75 7.28 1.55
CA PHE A 82 11.59 6.65 0.55
C PHE A 82 12.82 7.50 0.21
N GLN A 83 12.64 8.80 0.00
CA GLN A 83 13.73 9.71 -0.40
C GLN A 83 14.75 9.97 0.71
N MET A 84 14.33 9.93 1.96
CA MET A 84 15.20 10.11 3.13
C MET A 84 15.87 8.82 3.59
N MET A 85 15.61 7.70 2.91
CA MET A 85 16.23 6.42 3.21
C MET A 85 17.73 6.52 2.91
N GLN A 86 18.56 6.57 3.94
CA GLN A 86 20.01 6.46 3.76
C GLN A 86 20.34 5.00 3.49
N VAL A 87 20.82 4.72 2.28
CA VAL A 87 21.49 3.45 2.00
C VAL A 87 22.76 3.46 2.85
N PRO A 88 23.00 2.48 3.73
CA PRO A 88 24.28 2.40 4.43
C PRO A 88 25.38 2.33 3.36
N THR A 89 26.25 3.33 3.35
CA THR A 89 27.39 3.44 2.43
C THR A 89 28.40 2.35 2.76
N SER A 90 28.14 1.10 2.37
CA SER A 90 29.08 -0.02 2.52
C SER A 90 29.95 -0.23 1.28
N VAL A 91 29.82 0.62 0.26
CA VAL A 91 30.55 0.50 -1.02
C VAL A 91 31.88 1.29 -1.02
N ALA A 92 32.10 2.16 -0.03
CA ALA A 92 33.29 3.02 0.00
C ALA A 92 34.54 2.37 0.62
N GLU A 93 34.40 1.29 1.41
CA GLU A 93 35.53 0.70 2.17
C GLU A 93 36.26 -0.44 1.44
N MET A 94 35.82 -0.85 0.24
CA MET A 94 36.42 -1.99 -0.48
C MET A 94 37.51 -1.60 -1.50
N ASN A 95 37.80 -0.31 -1.69
CA ASN A 95 38.72 0.18 -2.74
C ASN A 95 40.03 0.80 -2.24
N GLU A 96 40.34 0.75 -0.93
CA GLU A 96 41.60 1.30 -0.39
C GLU A 96 42.63 0.23 0.04
N GLY A 97 42.46 -1.02 -0.42
CA GLY A 97 43.27 -2.16 0.02
C GLY A 97 44.01 -2.95 -1.08
N ALA A 98 44.38 -2.34 -2.20
CA ALA A 98 45.15 -3.00 -3.28
C ALA A 98 46.43 -2.23 -3.62
#